data_AF-A0A7W7I3G7-F1
#
_entry.id   AF-A0A7W7I3G7-F1
#
_cell.length_a   1.000
_cell.length_b   1.000
_cell.length_c   1.000
_cell.angle_alpha   90.00
_cell.angle_beta   90.00
_cell.angle_gamma   90.00
#
_symmetry.space_group_name_H-M   'P 1'
#
loop_
_entity.id
_entity.type
_entity.pdbx_description
1 polymer ?
#
loop_
_entity_poly.entity_id
_entity_poly.type
_entity_poly.pdbx_seq_one_letter_code
_entity_poly.pdbx_strand_id
1 'polypeptide(L)'
;MPPLIRLARQTGLLYLGLAIAGGLGFLLIRPRLFAAGDAGSTLAHLVEHEGLARAGIVLELLVVLTQALAAVWFFRLFRTVDSVAAGGIAAFGLVNAVVVLTSAALLATATEVALQPVGDAAANVQLLYLVSGNLWTVGGLFFGLWLMPMGWCVLRSGWMPRALGWILIGGGAGYVLSPFVGYLIPQAGAAVDLLALPASVGEFWMIGYLLLRGVRAGAPDGDPARGRDLGRLSDPAGARPAGG
;
A
#
# COMPACT_ATOMS: atom_id res chain seq x y z
N MET A 1 -16.04 -7.34 -19.72
CA MET A 1 -15.76 -6.28 -18.71
C MET A 1 -15.02 -5.15 -19.37
N PRO A 2 -15.44 -3.89 -19.16
CA PRO A 2 -14.69 -2.71 -19.59
C PRO A 2 -13.23 -2.77 -19.10
N PRO A 3 -12.23 -2.35 -19.90
CA PRO A 3 -10.82 -2.43 -19.54
C PRO A 3 -10.49 -1.79 -18.17
N LEU A 4 -11.16 -0.68 -17.85
CA LEU A 4 -10.97 0.05 -16.60
C LEU A 4 -11.49 -0.71 -15.37
N ILE A 5 -12.61 -1.42 -15.48
CA ILE A 5 -13.16 -2.24 -14.38
C ILE A 5 -12.25 -3.44 -14.08
N ARG A 6 -11.69 -4.06 -15.13
CA ARG A 6 -10.71 -5.14 -14.97
C ARG A 6 -9.46 -4.63 -14.24
N LEU A 7 -8.95 -3.47 -14.65
CA LEU A 7 -7.80 -2.82 -14.01
C LEU A 7 -8.09 -2.53 -12.54
N ALA A 8 -9.24 -1.92 -12.22
CA ALA A 8 -9.65 -1.62 -10.86
C ALA A 8 -9.71 -2.86 -9.96
N ARG A 9 -10.28 -3.98 -10.46
CA ARG A 9 -10.34 -5.24 -9.71
C ARG A 9 -8.96 -5.85 -9.48
N GLN A 10 -8.06 -5.78 -10.47
CA GLN A 10 -6.68 -6.23 -10.30
C GLN A 10 -5.95 -5.37 -9.26
N THR A 11 -6.13 -4.05 -9.29
CA THR A 11 -5.59 -3.14 -8.27
C THR A 11 -6.12 -3.50 -6.88
N GLY A 12 -7.42 -3.76 -6.75
CA GLY A 12 -8.04 -4.17 -5.49
C GLY A 12 -7.52 -5.51 -4.98
N LEU A 13 -7.26 -6.49 -5.86
CA LEU A 13 -6.73 -7.80 -5.48
C LEU A 13 -5.28 -7.70 -4.98
N LEU A 14 -4.45 -6.92 -5.65
CA LEU A 14 -3.08 -6.65 -5.21
C LEU A 14 -3.07 -5.95 -3.84
N TYR A 15 -3.96 -4.96 -3.67
CA TYR A 15 -4.07 -4.24 -2.41
C TYR A 15 -4.62 -5.13 -1.27
N LEU A 16 -5.56 -6.03 -1.58
CA LEU A 16 -6.01 -7.05 -0.61
C LEU A 16 -4.87 -7.99 -0.21
N GLY A 17 -4.06 -8.43 -1.17
CA GLY A 17 -2.88 -9.28 -0.91
C GLY A 17 -1.92 -8.61 0.06
N LEU A 18 -1.66 -7.32 -0.12
CA LEU A 18 -0.88 -6.49 0.79
C LEU A 18 -1.47 -6.47 2.22
N ALA A 19 -2.76 -6.16 2.34
CA ALA A 19 -3.43 -6.08 3.64
C ALA A 19 -3.43 -7.44 4.39
N ILE A 20 -3.69 -8.54 3.68
CA ILE A 20 -3.67 -9.89 4.27
C ILE A 20 -2.25 -10.27 4.69
N ALA A 21 -1.25 -10.09 3.82
CA ALA A 21 0.13 -10.45 4.11
C ALA A 21 0.68 -9.67 5.32
N GLY A 22 0.46 -8.35 5.33
CA GLY A 22 0.86 -7.47 6.43
C GLY A 22 0.14 -7.81 7.73
N GLY A 23 -1.19 -8.03 7.67
CA GLY A 23 -1.99 -8.40 8.83
C GLY A 23 -1.56 -9.74 9.44
N LEU A 24 -1.37 -10.78 8.63
CA LEU A 24 -0.90 -12.08 9.11
C LEU A 24 0.52 -12.00 9.72
N GLY A 25 1.43 -11.29 9.06
CA GLY A 25 2.81 -11.14 9.54
C GLY A 25 2.88 -10.36 10.85
N PHE A 26 2.28 -9.18 10.89
CA PHE A 26 2.42 -8.25 12.01
C PHE A 26 1.53 -8.60 13.21
N LEU A 27 0.27 -9.01 12.98
CA LEU A 27 -0.70 -9.24 14.06
C LEU A 27 -0.69 -10.68 14.59
N LEU A 28 -0.32 -11.68 13.76
CA LEU A 28 -0.37 -13.09 14.17
C LEU A 28 1.00 -13.72 14.38
N ILE A 29 1.95 -13.49 13.47
CA ILE A 29 3.27 -14.13 13.53
C ILE A 29 4.20 -13.39 14.50
N ARG A 30 4.36 -12.07 14.32
CA ARG A 30 5.34 -11.29 15.08
C ARG A 30 5.20 -11.40 16.60
N PRO A 31 4.00 -11.34 17.22
CA PRO A 31 3.86 -11.44 18.68
C PRO A 31 4.24 -12.80 19.25
N ARG A 32 4.30 -13.86 18.42
CA ARG A 32 4.72 -15.20 18.84
C ARG A 32 6.23 -15.40 18.79
N LEU A 33 6.94 -14.56 18.04
CA LEU A 33 8.38 -14.66 17.84
C LEU A 33 9.14 -13.62 18.66
N PHE A 34 8.60 -12.41 18.79
CA PHE A 34 9.29 -11.29 19.42
C PHE A 34 8.82 -11.06 20.86
N ALA A 35 9.74 -11.21 21.81
CA ALA A 35 9.53 -10.84 23.21
C ALA A 35 10.15 -9.46 23.48
N ALA A 36 9.31 -8.45 23.69
CA ALA A 36 9.78 -7.11 23.99
C ALA A 36 10.53 -7.09 25.34
N GLY A 37 11.80 -6.71 25.32
CA GLY A 37 12.64 -6.59 26.52
C GLY A 37 13.33 -7.88 26.97
N ASP A 38 13.12 -9.01 26.29
CA ASP A 38 13.78 -10.29 26.60
C ASP A 38 14.40 -10.91 25.34
N ALA A 39 15.69 -10.65 25.18
CA ALA A 39 16.50 -11.16 24.07
C ALA A 39 16.61 -12.70 24.09
N GLY A 40 16.65 -13.31 25.27
CA GLY A 40 16.74 -14.76 25.43
C GLY A 40 15.47 -15.45 24.97
N SER A 41 14.31 -14.90 25.36
CA SER A 41 13.01 -15.41 24.92
C SER A 41 12.79 -15.24 23.41
N THR A 42 13.15 -14.08 22.83
CA THR A 42 13.09 -13.90 21.37
C THR A 42 13.93 -14.95 20.64
N LEU A 43 15.18 -15.16 21.07
CA LEU A 43 16.06 -16.17 20.49
C LEU A 43 15.46 -17.58 20.59
N ALA A 44 14.97 -17.96 21.78
CA ALA A 44 14.35 -19.26 22.02
C ALA A 44 13.12 -19.47 21.11
N HIS A 45 12.23 -18.48 21.02
CA HIS A 45 11.05 -18.56 20.16
C HIS A 45 11.41 -18.77 18.68
N LEU A 46 12.46 -18.10 18.18
CA LEU A 46 12.91 -18.28 16.80
C LEU A 46 13.42 -19.69 16.52
N VAL A 47 14.15 -20.28 17.46
CA VAL A 47 14.67 -21.66 17.35
C VAL A 47 13.53 -22.67 17.45
N GLU A 48 12.64 -22.51 18.43
CA GLU A 48 11.51 -23.41 18.67
C GLU A 48 10.46 -23.35 17.54
N HIS A 49 10.27 -22.16 16.95
CA HIS A 49 9.26 -21.89 15.93
C HIS A 49 9.87 -21.48 14.59
N GLU A 50 10.94 -22.16 14.14
CA GLU A 50 11.65 -21.85 12.89
C GLU A 50 10.71 -21.70 11.69
N GLY A 51 9.76 -22.64 11.52
CA GLY A 51 8.80 -22.60 10.42
C GLY A 51 7.94 -21.33 10.42
N LEU A 52 7.59 -20.84 11.63
CA LEU A 52 6.83 -19.60 11.79
C LEU A 52 7.69 -18.37 11.50
N ALA A 53 8.97 -18.38 11.89
CA ALA A 53 9.93 -17.32 11.56
C ALA A 53 10.12 -17.21 10.04
N ARG A 54 10.33 -18.34 9.35
CA ARG A 54 10.41 -18.40 7.88
C ARG A 54 9.12 -17.94 7.20
N ALA A 55 7.96 -18.33 7.73
CA ALA A 55 6.68 -17.86 7.22
C ALA A 55 6.53 -16.33 7.38
N GLY A 56 6.99 -15.76 8.49
CA GLY A 56 7.03 -14.31 8.70
C GLY A 56 7.83 -13.57 7.63
N ILE A 57 9.02 -14.08 7.27
CA ILE A 57 9.85 -13.51 6.20
C ILE A 57 9.12 -13.57 4.85
N VAL A 58 8.52 -14.72 4.52
CA VAL A 58 7.76 -14.88 3.26
C VAL A 58 6.58 -13.91 3.20
N LEU A 59 5.89 -13.66 4.32
CA LEU A 59 4.81 -12.68 4.37
C LEU A 59 5.32 -11.25 4.18
N GLU A 60 6.47 -10.86 4.73
CA GLU A 60 7.05 -9.55 4.42
C GLU A 60 7.45 -9.42 2.94
N LEU A 61 8.01 -10.47 2.34
CA LEU A 61 8.30 -10.47 0.89
C LEU A 61 7.01 -10.37 0.06
N LEU A 62 5.93 -11.00 0.51
CA LEU A 62 4.62 -10.88 -0.13
C LEU A 62 4.06 -9.46 0.00
N VAL A 63 4.24 -8.80 1.15
CA VAL A 63 3.94 -7.37 1.34
C VAL A 63 4.71 -6.53 0.32
N VAL A 64 6.03 -6.74 0.18
CA VAL A 64 6.86 -6.01 -0.78
C VAL A 64 6.34 -6.17 -2.21
N LEU A 65 6.10 -7.42 -2.63
CA LEU A 65 5.63 -7.74 -3.98
C LEU A 65 4.27 -7.11 -4.26
N THR A 66 3.31 -7.31 -3.36
CA THR A 66 1.95 -6.81 -3.52
C THR A 66 1.88 -5.29 -3.43
N GLN A 67 2.66 -4.66 -2.55
CA GLN A 67 2.79 -3.19 -2.47
C GLN A 67 3.35 -2.61 -3.76
N ALA A 68 4.46 -3.15 -4.28
CA ALA A 68 5.08 -2.65 -5.50
C ALA A 68 4.15 -2.77 -6.71
N LEU A 69 3.49 -3.92 -6.86
CA LEU A 69 2.50 -4.13 -7.91
C LEU A 69 1.28 -3.23 -7.73
N ALA A 70 0.74 -3.10 -6.52
CA ALA A 70 -0.38 -2.22 -6.23
C ALA A 70 -0.04 -0.76 -6.59
N ALA A 71 1.18 -0.30 -6.28
CA ALA A 71 1.67 1.04 -6.62
C ALA A 71 1.61 1.32 -8.13
N VAL A 72 2.15 0.40 -8.93
CA VAL A 72 2.12 0.50 -10.39
C VAL A 72 0.69 0.42 -10.93
N TRP A 73 -0.16 -0.42 -10.35
CA TRP A 73 -1.55 -0.58 -10.78
C TRP A 73 -2.41 0.63 -10.42
N PHE A 74 -2.19 1.26 -9.26
CA PHE A 74 -2.82 2.53 -8.92
C PHE A 74 -2.38 3.66 -9.84
N PHE A 75 -1.09 3.72 -10.19
CA PHE A 75 -0.62 4.67 -11.21
C PHE A 75 -1.38 4.48 -12.52
N ARG A 76 -1.46 3.24 -13.02
CA ARG A 76 -2.19 2.92 -14.25
C ARG A 76 -3.68 3.28 -14.16
N LEU A 77 -4.28 3.09 -12.99
CA LEU A 77 -5.70 3.37 -12.75
C LEU A 77 -5.99 4.88 -12.75
N PHE A 78 -5.13 5.67 -12.11
CA PHE A 78 -5.38 7.11 -11.89
C PHE A 78 -4.62 8.06 -12.81
N ARG A 79 -3.69 7.58 -13.64
CA ARG A 79 -2.89 8.44 -14.54
C ARG A 79 -3.72 9.31 -15.49
N THR A 80 -4.93 8.88 -15.86
CA THR A 80 -5.82 9.65 -16.74
C THR A 80 -6.62 10.72 -15.98
N VAL A 81 -6.64 10.65 -14.65
CA VAL A 81 -7.30 11.60 -13.76
C VAL A 81 -6.32 12.70 -13.36
N ASP A 82 -5.14 12.31 -12.88
CA ASP A 82 -4.06 13.20 -12.44
C ASP A 82 -2.74 12.43 -12.49
N SER A 83 -1.89 12.73 -13.47
CA SER A 83 -0.63 12.01 -13.68
C SER A 83 0.39 12.25 -12.57
N VAL A 84 0.37 13.43 -11.93
CA VAL A 84 1.28 13.79 -10.84
C VAL A 84 0.88 13.06 -9.57
N ALA A 85 -0.40 13.11 -9.20
CA ALA A 85 -0.89 12.38 -8.03
C ALA A 85 -0.74 10.87 -8.22
N ALA A 86 -1.09 10.34 -9.40
CA ALA A 86 -0.86 8.93 -9.73
C ALA A 86 0.63 8.55 -9.60
N GLY A 87 1.53 9.42 -10.09
CA GLY A 87 2.97 9.26 -9.95
C GLY A 87 3.42 9.24 -8.48
N GLY A 88 2.83 10.10 -7.65
CA GLY A 88 3.03 10.12 -6.20
C GLY A 88 2.65 8.80 -5.53
N ILE A 89 1.47 8.23 -5.86
CA ILE A 89 1.06 6.92 -5.33
C ILE A 89 2.12 5.85 -5.66
N ALA A 90 2.57 5.81 -6.92
CA ALA A 90 3.62 4.86 -7.32
C ALA A 90 4.93 5.08 -6.58
N ALA A 91 5.42 6.33 -6.55
CA ALA A 91 6.71 6.67 -5.96
C ALA A 91 6.74 6.34 -4.46
N PHE A 92 5.76 6.82 -3.68
CA PHE A 92 5.71 6.58 -2.25
C PHE A 92 5.45 5.11 -1.92
N GLY A 93 4.60 4.42 -2.70
CA GLY A 93 4.36 3.00 -2.54
C GLY A 93 5.61 2.14 -2.77
N LEU A 94 6.40 2.46 -3.80
CA LEU A 94 7.65 1.76 -4.09
C LEU A 94 8.71 2.02 -3.03
N VAL A 95 8.83 3.25 -2.53
CA VAL A 95 9.74 3.56 -1.41
C VAL A 95 9.33 2.77 -0.16
N ASN A 96 8.03 2.72 0.16
CA ASN A 96 7.54 1.88 1.26
C ASN A 96 7.88 0.40 1.06
N ALA A 97 7.74 -0.12 -0.16
CA ALA A 97 8.11 -1.50 -0.48
C ALA A 97 9.61 -1.77 -0.24
N VAL A 98 10.49 -0.82 -0.54
CA VAL A 98 11.93 -0.95 -0.25
C VAL A 98 12.19 -0.98 1.25
N VAL A 99 11.51 -0.13 2.04
CA VAL A 99 11.64 -0.13 3.51
C VAL A 99 11.24 -1.49 4.10
N VAL A 100 10.11 -2.06 3.66
CA VAL A 100 9.68 -3.40 4.12
C VAL A 100 10.63 -4.49 3.61
N LEU A 101 11.19 -4.36 2.40
CA LEU A 101 12.20 -5.31 1.90
C LEU A 101 13.45 -5.34 2.80
N THR A 102 13.88 -4.17 3.30
CA THR A 102 14.97 -4.10 4.28
C THR A 102 14.58 -4.82 5.57
N SER A 103 13.35 -4.63 6.06
CA SER A 103 12.85 -5.37 7.24
C SER A 103 12.89 -6.88 7.02
N ALA A 104 12.44 -7.37 5.86
CA ALA A 104 12.45 -8.79 5.53
C ALA A 104 13.87 -9.37 5.55
N ALA A 105 14.85 -8.63 5.02
CA ALA A 105 16.25 -9.03 5.06
C ALA A 105 16.79 -9.10 6.50
N LEU A 106 16.44 -8.14 7.36
CA LEU A 106 16.84 -8.17 8.78
C LEU A 106 16.22 -9.35 9.52
N LEU A 107 14.95 -9.67 9.26
CA LEU A 107 14.28 -10.84 9.87
C LEU A 107 14.88 -12.16 9.37
N ALA A 108 15.29 -12.22 8.09
CA ALA A 108 16.03 -13.36 7.55
C ALA A 108 17.37 -13.54 8.26
N THR A 109 18.17 -12.47 8.38
CA THR A 109 19.42 -12.51 9.13
C THR A 109 19.21 -12.88 10.59
N ALA A 110 18.16 -12.37 11.24
CA ALA A 110 17.84 -12.75 12.62
C ALA A 110 17.53 -14.24 12.76
N THR A 111 16.79 -14.80 11.80
CA THR A 111 16.47 -16.23 11.77
C THR A 111 17.72 -17.08 11.54
N GLU A 112 18.61 -16.67 10.64
CA GLU A 112 19.88 -17.35 10.40
C GLU A 112 20.79 -17.32 11.64
N VAL A 113 20.95 -16.15 12.27
CA VAL A 113 21.74 -16.00 13.50
C VAL A 113 21.15 -16.80 14.66
N ALA A 114 19.82 -16.93 14.75
CA ALA A 114 19.19 -17.74 15.78
C ALA A 114 19.52 -19.23 15.64
N LEU A 115 19.51 -19.74 14.39
CA LEU A 115 19.75 -21.16 14.09
C LEU A 115 21.25 -21.52 14.01
N GLN A 116 22.08 -20.56 13.62
CA GLN A 116 23.53 -20.68 13.53
C GLN A 116 24.17 -19.49 14.28
N PRO A 117 24.27 -19.59 15.61
CA PRO A 117 24.74 -18.49 16.46
C PRO A 117 26.12 -17.96 16.06
N VAL A 118 26.22 -16.64 15.94
CA VAL A 118 27.48 -15.90 15.78
C VAL A 118 27.51 -14.77 16.81
N GLY A 119 28.60 -14.69 17.59
CA GLY A 119 28.73 -13.71 18.66
C GLY A 119 27.63 -13.85 19.72
N ASP A 120 27.15 -12.72 20.25
CA ASP A 120 25.97 -12.69 21.13
C ASP A 120 24.69 -12.77 20.29
N ALA A 121 24.27 -14.00 19.97
CA ALA A 121 23.11 -14.25 19.13
C ALA A 121 21.82 -13.67 19.72
N ALA A 122 21.63 -13.72 21.04
CA ALA A 122 20.44 -13.18 21.69
C ALA A 122 20.35 -11.66 21.47
N ALA A 123 21.43 -10.92 21.77
CA ALA A 123 21.47 -9.48 21.55
C ALA A 123 21.31 -9.10 20.07
N ASN A 124 21.97 -9.84 19.17
CA ASN A 124 21.91 -9.58 17.72
C ASN A 124 20.49 -9.79 17.17
N VAL A 125 19.85 -10.91 17.49
CA VAL A 125 18.46 -11.20 17.08
C VAL A 125 17.51 -10.14 17.61
N GLN A 126 17.64 -9.77 18.88
CA GLN A 126 16.80 -8.75 19.50
C GLN A 126 16.95 -7.40 18.77
N LEU A 127 18.18 -6.98 18.49
CA LEU A 127 18.47 -5.74 17.78
C LEU A 127 17.86 -5.75 16.37
N LEU A 128 18.02 -6.84 15.62
CA LEU A 128 17.47 -6.96 14.26
C LEU A 128 15.94 -6.86 14.25
N TYR A 129 15.25 -7.49 15.21
CA TYR A 129 13.78 -7.36 15.35
C TYR A 129 13.34 -5.95 15.74
N LEU A 130 14.10 -5.26 16.60
CA LEU A 130 13.83 -3.88 16.97
C LEU A 130 14.02 -2.93 15.79
N VAL A 131 15.08 -3.11 15.00
CA VAL A 131 15.33 -2.31 13.78
C VAL A 131 14.24 -2.58 12.74
N SER A 132 13.88 -3.85 12.51
CA SER A 132 12.71 -4.20 11.68
C SER A 132 11.44 -3.49 12.17
N GLY A 133 11.18 -3.46 13.47
CA GLY A 133 10.02 -2.74 14.03
C GLY A 133 10.05 -1.26 13.73
N ASN A 134 11.21 -0.63 13.88
CA ASN A 134 11.38 0.77 13.52
C ASN A 134 11.25 1.02 12.02
N LEU A 135 11.67 0.09 11.15
CA LEU A 135 11.45 0.18 9.71
C LEU A 135 9.96 0.23 9.36
N TRP A 136 9.13 -0.58 10.04
CA TRP A 136 7.66 -0.49 9.89
C TRP A 136 7.12 0.86 10.36
N THR A 137 7.62 1.41 11.48
CA THR A 137 7.21 2.73 11.99
C THR A 137 7.58 3.86 11.03
N VAL A 138 8.84 3.92 10.55
CA VAL A 138 9.26 4.97 9.60
C VAL A 138 8.67 4.74 8.21
N GLY A 139 8.44 3.49 7.80
CA GLY A 139 7.74 3.14 6.55
C GLY A 139 6.30 3.67 6.54
N GLY A 140 5.65 3.73 7.71
CA GLY A 140 4.35 4.36 7.91
C GLY A 140 4.27 5.78 7.33
N LEU A 141 5.38 6.54 7.32
CA LEU A 141 5.46 7.84 6.67
C LEU A 141 5.12 7.75 5.18
N PHE A 142 5.81 6.87 4.45
CA PHE A 142 5.63 6.69 3.01
C PHE A 142 4.28 6.03 2.69
N PHE A 143 3.81 5.17 3.59
CA PHE A 143 2.47 4.62 3.49
C PHE A 143 1.40 5.71 3.57
N GLY A 144 1.51 6.64 4.53
CA GLY A 144 0.63 7.79 4.63
C GLY A 144 0.72 8.73 3.42
N LEU A 145 1.94 9.01 2.95
CA LEU A 145 2.19 9.79 1.73
C LEU A 145 1.61 9.13 0.47
N TRP A 146 1.45 7.81 0.44
CA TRP A 146 0.77 7.08 -0.63
C TRP A 146 -0.75 7.27 -0.58
N LEU A 147 -1.35 7.33 0.61
CA LEU A 147 -2.81 7.42 0.79
C LEU A 147 -3.35 8.79 0.39
N MET A 148 -2.62 9.87 0.67
CA MET A 148 -3.04 11.24 0.35
C MET A 148 -3.30 11.48 -1.16
N PRO A 149 -2.35 11.21 -2.08
CA PRO A 149 -2.60 11.36 -3.52
C PRO A 149 -3.65 10.37 -4.02
N MET A 150 -3.75 9.19 -3.42
CA MET A 150 -4.83 8.24 -3.72
C MET A 150 -6.21 8.82 -3.39
N GLY A 151 -6.38 9.39 -2.20
CA GLY A 151 -7.60 10.06 -1.79
C GLY A 151 -7.92 11.27 -2.66
N TRP A 152 -6.90 12.03 -3.08
CA TRP A 152 -7.05 13.12 -4.05
C TRP A 152 -7.59 12.62 -5.40
N CYS A 153 -7.03 11.54 -5.96
CA CYS A 153 -7.53 10.94 -7.19
C CYS A 153 -8.98 10.45 -7.05
N VAL A 154 -9.39 9.94 -5.87
CA VAL A 154 -10.78 9.61 -5.57
C VAL A 154 -11.69 10.85 -5.64
N LEU A 155 -11.28 11.95 -5.01
CA LEU A 155 -12.05 13.20 -5.01
C LEU A 155 -12.16 13.85 -6.39
N ARG A 156 -11.12 13.74 -7.22
CA ARG A 156 -11.05 14.33 -8.56
C ARG A 156 -11.73 13.49 -9.63
N SER A 157 -11.66 12.16 -9.54
CA SER A 157 -12.24 11.25 -10.54
C SER A 157 -13.76 11.12 -10.45
N GLY A 158 -14.35 11.24 -9.25
CA GLY A 158 -15.77 10.96 -9.01
C GLY A 158 -16.17 9.48 -9.14
N TRP A 159 -15.20 8.57 -9.36
CA TRP A 159 -15.47 7.14 -9.55
C TRP A 159 -15.91 6.42 -8.28
N MET A 160 -15.62 7.02 -7.12
CA MET A 160 -15.83 6.50 -5.78
C MET A 160 -16.49 7.55 -4.87
N PRO A 161 -17.05 7.18 -3.71
CA PRO A 161 -17.65 8.13 -2.77
C PRO A 161 -16.63 9.18 -2.30
N ARG A 162 -17.04 10.46 -2.24
CA ARG A 162 -16.16 11.54 -1.78
C ARG A 162 -15.67 11.34 -0.34
N ALA A 163 -16.51 10.73 0.51
CA ALA A 163 -16.16 10.37 1.88
C ALA A 163 -14.91 9.47 1.95
N LEU A 164 -14.77 8.49 1.04
CA LEU A 164 -13.59 7.65 0.95
C LEU A 164 -12.32 8.48 0.71
N GLY A 165 -12.39 9.44 -0.22
CA GLY A 165 -11.25 10.31 -0.54
C GLY A 165 -10.77 11.12 0.67
N TRP A 166 -11.69 11.69 1.45
CA TRP A 166 -11.35 12.43 2.66
C TRP A 166 -10.80 11.54 3.77
N ILE A 167 -11.36 10.33 3.96
CA ILE A 167 -10.84 9.37 4.93
C ILE A 167 -9.42 8.93 4.57
N LEU A 168 -9.13 8.69 3.29
CA LEU A 168 -7.78 8.35 2.82
C LEU A 168 -6.79 9.50 3.05
N ILE A 169 -7.17 10.75 2.78
CA ILE A 169 -6.31 11.91 3.03
C ILE A 169 -6.07 12.10 4.54
N GLY A 170 -7.13 12.08 5.35
CA GLY A 170 -7.03 12.23 6.80
C GLY A 170 -6.23 11.11 7.46
N GLY A 171 -6.47 9.87 7.05
CA GLY A 171 -5.69 8.71 7.48
C GLY A 171 -4.24 8.77 7.04
N GLY A 172 -3.98 9.22 5.80
CA GLY A 172 -2.64 9.45 5.29
C GLY A 172 -1.88 10.49 6.10
N ALA A 173 -2.52 11.60 6.45
CA ALA A 173 -1.95 12.61 7.34
C ALA A 173 -1.68 12.05 8.75
N GLY A 174 -2.58 11.22 9.28
CA GLY A 174 -2.38 10.49 10.53
C GLY A 174 -1.12 9.63 10.50
N TYR A 175 -0.97 8.78 9.47
CA TYR A 175 0.21 7.94 9.28
C TYR A 175 1.52 8.72 9.14
N VAL A 176 1.47 9.87 8.44
CA VAL A 176 2.64 10.76 8.32
C VAL A 176 3.04 11.30 9.68
N LEU A 177 2.09 11.70 10.52
CA LEU A 177 2.34 12.27 11.85
C LEU A 177 2.76 11.22 12.89
N SER A 178 2.26 9.99 12.78
CA SER A 178 2.53 8.89 13.70
C SER A 178 4.01 8.70 14.07
N PRO A 179 4.98 8.59 13.13
CA PRO A 179 6.40 8.46 13.48
C PRO A 179 6.94 9.70 14.19
N PHE A 180 6.58 10.92 13.76
CA PHE A 180 7.05 12.14 14.43
C PHE A 180 6.55 12.21 15.88
N VAL A 181 5.27 11.93 16.10
CA VAL A 181 4.68 11.91 17.44
C VAL A 181 5.30 10.80 18.28
N GLY A 182 5.47 9.59 17.74
CA GLY A 182 6.05 8.46 18.46
C GLY A 182 7.50 8.69 18.89
N TYR A 183 8.31 9.34 18.05
CA TYR A 183 9.71 9.64 18.39
C TYR A 183 9.88 10.89 19.25
N LEU A 184 9.03 11.92 19.09
CA LEU A 184 9.11 13.15 19.90
C LEU A 184 8.44 13.01 21.27
N ILE A 185 7.39 12.19 21.37
CA ILE A 185 6.58 12.01 22.58
C ILE A 185 6.39 10.50 22.82
N PRO A 186 7.37 9.81 23.43
CA PRO A 186 7.32 8.36 23.62
C PRO A 186 6.11 7.85 24.42
N GLN A 187 5.48 8.70 25.23
CA GLN A 187 4.29 8.36 26.01
C GLN A 187 2.98 8.45 25.22
N ALA A 188 3.01 8.93 23.97
CA ALA A 188 1.82 9.18 23.16
C ALA A 188 1.33 7.95 22.37
N GLY A 189 1.70 6.72 22.76
CA GLY A 189 1.39 5.49 22.01
C GLY A 189 -0.09 5.35 21.62
N ALA A 190 -1.02 5.59 22.57
CA ALA A 190 -2.45 5.52 22.28
C ALA A 190 -2.93 6.58 21.26
N ALA A 191 -2.29 7.75 21.23
CA ALA A 191 -2.58 8.78 20.24
C ALA A 191 -2.05 8.38 18.86
N VAL A 192 -0.87 7.75 18.79
CA VAL A 192 -0.28 7.22 17.55
C VAL A 192 -1.18 6.15 16.93
N ASP A 193 -1.71 5.25 17.74
CA ASP A 193 -2.64 4.20 17.27
C ASP A 193 -3.94 4.82 16.74
N LEU A 194 -4.49 5.82 17.44
CA LEU A 194 -5.70 6.53 17.04
C LEU A 194 -5.53 7.28 15.71
N LEU A 195 -4.34 7.83 15.44
CA LEU A 195 -4.02 8.49 14.18
C LEU A 195 -4.03 7.54 12.98
N ALA A 196 -3.73 6.26 13.18
CA ALA A 196 -3.70 5.26 12.11
C ALA A 196 -5.09 4.68 11.79
N LEU A 197 -6.07 4.74 12.71
CA LEU A 197 -7.40 4.14 12.51
C LEU A 197 -8.15 4.62 11.26
N PRO A 198 -8.21 5.94 10.95
CA PRO A 198 -8.91 6.41 9.75
C PRO A 198 -8.30 5.84 8.47
N ALA A 199 -6.97 5.64 8.44
CA ALA A 199 -6.31 5.05 7.30
C ALA A 199 -6.78 3.61 7.10
N SER A 200 -6.70 2.76 8.13
CA SER A 200 -7.14 1.36 8.01
C SER A 200 -8.58 1.25 7.51
N VAL A 201 -9.49 2.09 8.01
CA VAL A 201 -10.88 2.16 7.52
C VAL A 201 -10.93 2.55 6.04
N GLY A 202 -10.19 3.57 5.63
CA GLY A 202 -10.10 4.02 4.24
C GLY A 202 -9.56 2.93 3.31
N GLU A 203 -8.55 2.19 3.75
CA GLU A 203 -7.93 1.13 2.98
C GLU A 203 -8.85 -0.06 2.75
N PHE A 204 -9.47 -0.58 3.81
CA PHE A 204 -10.44 -1.67 3.66
C PHE A 204 -11.64 -1.25 2.82
N TRP A 205 -12.08 0.01 2.94
CA TRP A 205 -13.14 0.54 2.08
C TRP A 205 -12.68 0.63 0.61
N MET A 206 -11.47 1.12 0.35
CA MET A 206 -10.87 1.17 -0.99
C MET A 206 -10.78 -0.22 -1.63
N ILE A 207 -10.22 -1.19 -0.90
CA ILE A 207 -10.11 -2.59 -1.33
C ILE A 207 -11.49 -3.15 -1.68
N GLY A 208 -12.45 -3.05 -0.75
CA GLY A 208 -13.80 -3.56 -0.95
C GLY A 208 -14.50 -2.92 -2.14
N TYR A 209 -14.34 -1.61 -2.33
CA TYR A 209 -14.94 -0.90 -3.45
C TYR A 209 -14.36 -1.34 -4.80
N LEU A 210 -13.03 -1.44 -4.90
CA LEU A 210 -12.34 -1.87 -6.13
C LEU A 210 -12.73 -3.29 -6.53
N LEU A 211 -12.86 -4.21 -5.56
CA LEU A 211 -13.23 -5.60 -5.82
C LEU A 211 -14.70 -5.76 -6.21
N LEU A 212 -15.62 -5.12 -5.47
CA LEU A 212 -17.05 -5.31 -5.67
C LEU A 212 -17.60 -4.46 -6.82
N ARG A 213 -17.24 -3.18 -6.88
CA ARG A 213 -17.79 -2.20 -7.83
C ARG A 213 -16.83 -1.80 -8.94
N GLY A 214 -15.52 -1.95 -8.76
CA GLY A 214 -14.51 -1.49 -9.71
C GLY A 214 -14.46 0.05 -9.76
N VAL A 215 -15.18 0.65 -10.70
CA VAL A 215 -15.34 2.10 -10.87
C VAL A 215 -16.76 2.42 -11.36
N ARG A 216 -17.33 3.57 -11.00
CA ARG A 216 -18.65 4.00 -11.54
C ARG A 216 -18.58 4.27 -13.04
N ALA A 217 -19.63 3.87 -13.77
CA ALA A 217 -19.80 4.08 -15.20
C ALA A 217 -20.04 5.57 -15.53
N GLY A 218 -18.96 6.33 -15.52
CA GLY A 218 -18.87 7.71 -16.04
C GLY A 218 -17.44 8.07 -16.44
N ALA A 219 -16.52 7.11 -16.39
CA ALA A 219 -15.18 7.30 -16.91
C ALA A 219 -15.28 7.42 -18.44
N PRO A 220 -14.72 8.47 -19.06
CA PRO A 220 -14.69 8.55 -20.51
C PRO A 220 -13.96 7.31 -21.03
N ASP A 221 -14.68 6.49 -21.80
CA ASP A 221 -14.07 5.38 -22.51
C ASP A 221 -12.90 5.95 -23.32
N GLY A 222 -11.69 5.50 -23.02
CA GLY A 222 -10.47 5.89 -23.72
C GLY A 222 -10.41 5.33 -25.14
N ASP A 223 -11.51 5.41 -25.88
CA ASP A 223 -11.60 5.04 -27.29
C ASP A 223 -11.35 6.30 -28.16
N PRO A 224 -10.13 6.50 -28.67
CA PRO A 224 -9.81 7.60 -29.59
C PRO A 224 -10.52 7.50 -30.95
N ALA A 225 -11.30 6.44 -31.21
CA ALA A 225 -12.10 6.31 -32.43
C ALA A 225 -13.42 7.10 -32.36
N ARG A 226 -14.09 7.17 -31.20
CA ARG A 226 -15.40 7.86 -31.09
C ARG A 226 -15.34 9.38 -31.19
N GLY A 227 -14.20 10.00 -30.83
CA GLY A 227 -14.01 11.45 -30.99
C GLY A 227 -13.86 11.89 -32.45
N ARG A 228 -13.47 10.98 -33.35
CA ARG A 228 -13.29 11.26 -34.79
C ARG A 228 -14.59 11.20 -35.59
N ASP A 229 -15.56 10.39 -35.16
CA ASP A 229 -16.87 10.32 -35.83
C ASP A 229 -17.74 11.54 -35.55
N LEU A 230 -17.66 12.11 -34.34
CA LEU A 230 -18.41 13.32 -33.99
C LEU A 230 -17.91 14.57 -34.73
N GLY A 231 -16.62 14.63 -35.08
CA GLY A 231 -16.06 15.71 -35.90
C GLY A 231 -16.40 15.62 -37.40
N ARG A 232 -16.83 14.44 -37.89
CA ARG A 232 -17.21 14.22 -39.29
C ARG A 232 -18.69 14.49 -39.58
N LEU A 233 -19.54 14.42 -38.56
CA LEU A 233 -20.98 14.65 -38.69
C LEU A 233 -21.37 16.14 -38.58
N SER A 234 -20.41 17.01 -38.22
CA SER A 234 -20.62 18.45 -38.06
C SER A 234 -20.17 19.30 -39.25
N ASP A 235 -19.83 18.70 -40.39
CA ASP A 235 -19.43 19.43 -41.60
C ASP A 235 -20.50 19.32 -42.70
N PRO A 236 -21.43 20.29 -42.84
CA PRO A 236 -22.46 20.26 -43.87
C PRO A 236 -21.99 20.81 -45.24
N ALA A 237 -20.69 21.07 -45.45
CA ALA A 237 -20.18 21.77 -46.64
C ALA A 237 -19.75 20.85 -47.80
N GLY A 238 -20.46 19.75 -48.04
CA GLY A 238 -20.04 18.69 -48.98
C GLY A 238 -21.01 18.37 -50.12
N ALA A 239 -21.87 19.30 -50.56
CA ALA A 239 -22.76 19.08 -51.72
C ALA A 239 -22.40 20.04 -52.86
N ARG A 240 -21.70 19.50 -53.87
CA ARG A 240 -21.54 20.10 -55.21
C ARG A 240 -22.91 20.35 -55.86
N PRO A 241 -22.97 21.24 -56.86
CA PRO A 241 -23.67 20.90 -58.08
C PRO A 241 -22.75 20.96 -59.30
N ALA A 242 -23.11 20.09 -60.25
CA ALA A 242 -22.55 19.98 -61.57
C ALA A 242 -23.28 20.93 -62.54
N GLY A 243 -22.59 21.33 -63.62
CA GLY A 243 -23.20 21.75 -64.88
C GLY A 243 -23.39 23.26 -65.07
N GLY A 244 -22.84 23.78 -66.18
CA GLY A 244 -23.01 25.15 -66.67
C GLY A 244 -21.79 25.61 -67.43
#